data_AF-G4YVI3-F1
#
_entry.id   AF-G4YVI3-F1
#
_cell.length_a   1.000
_cell.length_b   1.000
_cell.length_c   1.000
_cell.angle_alpha   90.00
_cell.angle_beta   90.00
_cell.angle_gamma   90.00
#
_symmetry.space_group_name_H-M   'P 1'
#
loop_
_entity.id
_entity.type
_entity.pdbx_description
1 polymer ?
#
loop_
_entity_poly.entity_id
_entity_poly.type
_entity_poly.pdbx_seq_one_letter_code
_entity_poly.pdbx_strand_id
1 'polypeptide(L)'
;MLPPRSFLMQKLSAPYDGGVSAAAVAPLKLQDGDDDSSKTKKKKESNIGWILSLTKEEKLPLTVGVAGMTIASAMNLVFPRIMGKAIDVASGKPAPGGLSRKGFVVVVLATFFTGSVGSFLRTYSLGMVAERIAAKLRRRLYKVLLSQELAFYNNRKVGELVTRLSGDCQQTANAVVDVLSNGYRSLNSAVGASCMLLTISPKLTLVSLTILPLVGTGAMLFSKFSSRLAKTHQNSVADMTGVAEERLNNIFTVKLFSAEQDELDHFEKINKGILANAKRAKRARGVFMGGLSLSINCSLFSVLYFGGSLVGSGELTIGTLTSFALYSGFMGLGFSGVSSCLSEMKKTRMSSQALFDLLSLPPAADGEGTLATVKGQVRFTNVSFAYPSRPDILVLDRLNMEINPGEVVAIVGKSGAGKTTIASLMSKIIKPTSGSVTLDGVDIATLKASWLRKQIGVVNQVRFFMDLLAVLL
;
A
#
# COMPACT_ATOMS: atom_id res chain seq x y z
N MET A 1 56.57 -34.95 -30.79
CA MET A 1 57.18 -33.64 -31.14
C MET A 1 56.24 -32.86 -32.04
N LEU A 2 55.56 -31.85 -31.49
CA LEU A 2 55.22 -30.52 -32.04
C LEU A 2 54.22 -29.87 -31.04
N PRO A 3 54.34 -28.56 -30.74
CA PRO A 3 53.98 -28.00 -29.43
C PRO A 3 52.55 -27.46 -29.34
N PRO A 4 52.00 -27.28 -28.12
CA PRO A 4 50.74 -26.57 -27.92
C PRO A 4 50.94 -25.07 -28.13
N ARG A 5 50.14 -24.48 -29.03
CA ARG A 5 50.11 -23.03 -29.28
C ARG A 5 49.57 -22.31 -28.05
N SER A 6 50.42 -21.47 -27.48
CA SER A 6 50.12 -20.45 -26.49
C SER A 6 49.04 -19.49 -27.00
N PHE A 7 47.84 -19.57 -26.43
CA PHE A 7 46.88 -18.48 -26.54
C PHE A 7 47.28 -17.39 -25.53
N LEU A 8 47.95 -16.37 -26.04
CA LEU A 8 48.33 -15.16 -25.33
C LEU A 8 47.09 -14.45 -24.77
N MET A 9 47.00 -14.39 -23.45
CA MET A 9 46.15 -13.43 -22.73
C MET A 9 46.67 -12.02 -23.01
N GLN A 10 45.93 -11.26 -23.82
CA GLN A 10 46.07 -9.81 -23.88
C GLN A 10 45.18 -9.21 -22.77
N LYS A 11 45.81 -8.69 -21.72
CA LYS A 11 45.18 -7.80 -20.74
C LYS A 11 44.60 -6.59 -21.48
N LEU A 12 43.30 -6.58 -21.71
CA LEU A 12 42.55 -5.37 -22.05
C LEU A 12 42.02 -4.76 -20.75
N SER A 13 42.86 -3.93 -20.13
CA SER A 13 42.41 -2.92 -19.17
C SER A 13 41.75 -1.79 -19.95
N ALA A 14 40.43 -1.80 -20.01
CA ALA A 14 39.62 -0.64 -20.32
C ALA A 14 38.44 -0.59 -19.34
N PRO A 15 38.11 0.57 -18.75
CA PRO A 15 36.92 0.71 -17.92
C PRO A 15 35.70 0.53 -18.82
N TYR A 16 34.92 -0.53 -18.55
CA TYR A 16 33.68 -0.81 -19.25
C TYR A 16 32.58 0.04 -18.63
N ASP A 17 32.26 1.15 -19.29
CA ASP A 17 31.07 1.96 -19.00
C ASP A 17 29.86 1.27 -19.63
N GLY A 18 29.26 0.35 -18.87
CA GLY A 18 28.17 -0.52 -19.30
C GLY A 18 26.82 -0.09 -18.73
N GLY A 19 26.24 0.96 -19.29
CA GLY A 19 24.81 1.24 -19.11
C GLY A 19 23.97 0.38 -20.06
N VAL A 20 23.36 -0.70 -19.59
CA VAL A 20 22.07 -1.23 -20.11
C VAL A 20 21.31 -1.98 -19.00
N SER A 21 20.27 -1.32 -18.51
CA SER A 21 18.93 -1.82 -18.14
C SER A 21 18.78 -3.28 -17.68
N ALA A 22 18.89 -3.51 -16.37
CA ALA A 22 18.14 -4.56 -15.68
C ALA A 22 16.84 -3.94 -15.11
N ALA A 23 15.70 -4.35 -15.66
CA ALA A 23 14.38 -3.97 -15.17
C ALA A 23 14.10 -4.65 -13.82
N ALA A 24 14.64 -4.07 -12.75
CA ALA A 24 14.23 -4.33 -11.38
C ALA A 24 13.43 -3.14 -10.87
N VAL A 25 12.30 -3.45 -10.26
CA VAL A 25 11.27 -2.57 -9.68
C VAL A 25 11.85 -1.29 -9.08
N ALA A 26 11.80 -0.19 -9.84
CA ALA A 26 12.07 1.13 -9.30
C ALA A 26 10.84 1.61 -8.49
N PRO A 27 10.99 2.03 -7.22
CA PRO A 27 10.00 2.89 -6.61
C PRO A 27 10.03 4.22 -7.37
N LEU A 28 8.88 4.65 -7.89
CA LEU A 28 8.69 5.94 -8.56
C LEU A 28 9.42 7.06 -7.78
N LYS A 29 10.54 7.53 -8.31
CA LYS A 29 11.21 8.75 -7.85
C LYS A 29 10.29 9.92 -8.17
N LEU A 30 9.76 10.56 -7.14
CA LEU A 30 9.20 11.91 -7.22
C LEU A 30 10.36 12.87 -7.47
N GLN A 31 10.39 13.45 -8.67
CA GLN A 31 11.22 14.59 -8.99
C GLN A 31 10.39 15.84 -8.64
N ASP A 32 10.71 16.46 -7.52
CA ASP A 32 10.29 17.83 -7.24
C ASP A 32 11.13 18.74 -8.13
N GLY A 33 10.48 19.51 -9.00
CA GLY A 33 11.08 20.48 -9.90
C GLY A 33 9.98 21.25 -10.61
N ASP A 34 9.74 22.48 -10.13
CA ASP A 34 9.01 23.51 -10.83
C ASP A 34 9.70 23.82 -12.18
N ASP A 35 8.99 23.68 -13.30
CA ASP A 35 8.83 24.78 -14.25
C ASP A 35 7.83 24.45 -15.39
N ASP A 36 7.29 25.55 -15.91
CA ASP A 36 6.09 25.72 -16.72
C ASP A 36 6.16 25.13 -18.15
N SER A 37 5.08 24.48 -18.60
CA SER A 37 4.56 24.56 -19.97
C SER A 37 3.30 23.70 -20.19
N SER A 38 2.24 24.43 -20.50
CA SER A 38 0.89 24.03 -20.89
C SER A 38 0.78 22.90 -21.94
N LYS A 39 0.31 21.72 -21.52
CA LYS A 39 -0.56 20.83 -22.32
C LYS A 39 -1.56 20.10 -21.42
N THR A 40 -2.80 20.07 -21.88
CA THR A 40 -4.06 19.70 -21.21
C THR A 40 -4.00 18.37 -20.44
N LYS A 41 -3.65 18.40 -19.15
CA LYS A 41 -3.77 17.24 -18.24
C LYS A 41 -5.24 17.05 -17.85
N LYS A 42 -5.88 15.98 -18.34
CA LYS A 42 -7.08 15.42 -17.69
C LYS A 42 -6.77 15.27 -16.20
N LYS A 43 -7.55 15.92 -15.35
CA LYS A 43 -7.44 15.93 -13.88
C LYS A 43 -7.37 14.47 -13.41
N LYS A 44 -6.18 13.96 -13.03
CA LYS A 44 -6.06 12.67 -12.31
C LYS A 44 -6.92 12.81 -11.06
N GLU A 45 -8.05 12.10 -10.99
CA GLU A 45 -8.88 12.09 -9.79
C GLU A 45 -7.98 11.80 -8.59
N SER A 46 -8.13 12.59 -7.52
CA SER A 46 -7.34 12.38 -6.31
C SER A 46 -7.62 10.97 -5.81
N ASN A 47 -6.58 10.13 -5.75
CA ASN A 47 -6.64 8.73 -5.32
C ASN A 47 -7.39 8.59 -3.97
N ILE A 48 -7.29 9.62 -3.12
CA ILE A 48 -7.99 9.74 -1.83
C ILE A 48 -9.52 9.87 -1.98
N GLY A 49 -9.99 10.64 -2.97
CA GLY A 49 -11.42 10.85 -3.22
C GLY A 49 -12.11 9.58 -3.72
N TRP A 50 -11.41 8.78 -4.53
CA TRP A 50 -11.87 7.45 -4.94
C TRP A 50 -11.86 6.45 -3.78
N ILE A 51 -10.80 6.46 -2.97
CA ILE A 51 -10.73 5.67 -1.75
C ILE A 51 -11.90 5.98 -0.78
N LEU A 52 -12.24 7.26 -0.62
CA LEU A 52 -13.39 7.71 0.17
C LEU A 52 -14.73 7.44 -0.51
N SER A 53 -14.79 7.22 -1.82
CA SER A 53 -16.03 6.85 -2.49
C SER A 53 -16.41 5.39 -2.23
N LEU A 54 -15.42 4.51 -2.00
CA LEU A 54 -15.63 3.10 -1.65
C LEU A 54 -16.37 2.92 -0.32
N THR A 55 -16.25 3.86 0.63
CA THR A 55 -16.97 3.82 1.91
C THR A 55 -18.42 4.29 1.79
N LYS A 56 -18.79 5.05 0.74
CA LYS A 56 -20.14 5.62 0.58
C LYS A 56 -21.23 4.57 0.37
N GLU A 57 -20.87 3.38 -0.12
CA GLU A 57 -21.82 2.28 -0.33
C GLU A 57 -22.13 1.52 0.97
N GLU A 58 -21.32 1.65 2.03
CA GLU A 58 -21.47 0.93 3.30
C GLU A 58 -21.98 1.85 4.43
N LYS A 59 -23.01 2.65 4.15
CA LYS A 59 -23.47 3.71 5.07
C LYS A 59 -23.86 3.19 6.45
N LEU A 60 -24.59 2.08 6.51
CA LEU A 60 -25.15 1.56 7.77
C LEU A 60 -24.08 1.08 8.78
N PRO A 61 -23.18 0.14 8.44
CA PRO A 61 -22.11 -0.26 9.36
C PRO A 61 -21.12 0.89 9.62
N LEU A 62 -20.91 1.79 8.66
CA LEU A 62 -20.10 2.99 8.88
C LEU A 62 -20.75 3.93 9.89
N THR A 63 -22.05 4.20 9.81
CA THR A 63 -22.77 5.05 10.78
C THR A 63 -22.76 4.45 12.17
N VAL A 64 -22.94 3.12 12.28
CA VAL A 64 -22.87 2.41 13.57
C VAL A 64 -21.45 2.49 14.15
N GLY A 65 -20.42 2.31 13.30
CA GLY A 65 -19.02 2.45 13.69
C GLY A 65 -18.69 3.88 14.14
N VAL A 66 -19.17 4.89 13.44
CA VAL A 66 -19.00 6.31 13.81
C VAL A 66 -19.73 6.62 15.11
N ALA A 67 -20.96 6.14 15.31
CA ALA A 67 -21.68 6.31 16.57
C ALA A 67 -20.93 5.67 17.76
N GLY A 68 -20.48 4.42 17.59
CA GLY A 68 -19.64 3.74 18.60
C GLY A 68 -18.34 4.49 18.87
N MET A 69 -17.73 5.05 17.83
CA MET A 69 -16.53 5.88 17.93
C MET A 69 -16.79 7.18 18.69
N THR A 70 -17.89 7.87 18.45
CA THR A 70 -18.29 9.07 19.19
C THR A 70 -18.55 8.75 20.66
N ILE A 71 -19.24 7.65 20.97
CA ILE A 71 -19.47 7.21 22.35
C ILE A 71 -18.14 6.92 23.03
N ALA A 72 -17.27 6.10 22.43
CA ALA A 72 -15.97 5.75 22.99
C ALA A 72 -15.09 7.00 23.19
N SER A 73 -15.07 7.91 22.22
CA SER A 73 -14.33 9.18 22.27
C SER A 73 -14.85 10.11 23.37
N ALA A 74 -16.17 10.21 23.55
CA ALA A 74 -16.78 10.99 24.62
C ALA A 74 -16.44 10.40 25.99
N MET A 75 -16.56 9.08 26.17
CA MET A 75 -16.22 8.39 27.42
C MET A 75 -14.73 8.54 27.76
N ASN A 76 -13.85 8.50 26.75
CA ASN A 76 -12.43 8.76 26.95
C ASN A 76 -12.21 10.20 27.45
N LEU A 77 -12.94 11.19 26.93
CA LEU A 77 -12.84 12.57 27.40
C LEU A 77 -13.41 12.78 28.81
N VAL A 78 -14.34 11.94 29.25
CA VAL A 78 -14.92 11.99 30.60
C VAL A 78 -13.96 11.38 31.65
N PHE A 79 -13.10 10.43 31.26
CA PHE A 79 -12.21 9.71 32.17
C PHE A 79 -11.33 10.62 33.06
N PRO A 80 -10.58 11.63 32.53
CA PRO A 80 -9.79 12.52 33.38
C PRO A 80 -10.59 13.28 34.44
N ARG A 81 -11.83 13.68 34.11
CA ARG A 81 -12.73 14.40 35.02
C ARG A 81 -13.28 13.48 36.11
N ILE A 82 -13.63 12.24 35.76
CA ILE A 82 -14.03 11.23 36.75
C ILE A 82 -12.89 10.95 37.72
N MET A 83 -11.67 10.78 37.21
CA MET A 83 -10.52 10.49 38.05
C MET A 83 -10.22 11.63 39.03
N GLY A 84 -10.24 12.88 38.57
CA GLY A 84 -10.08 14.03 39.45
C GLY A 84 -11.16 14.12 40.52
N LYS A 85 -12.44 13.94 40.16
CA LYS A 85 -13.53 13.93 41.14
C LYS A 85 -13.43 12.77 42.13
N ALA A 86 -12.99 11.59 41.68
CA ALA A 86 -12.76 10.44 42.55
C ALA A 86 -11.67 10.73 43.60
N ILE A 87 -10.60 11.43 43.20
CA ILE A 87 -9.54 11.88 44.11
C ILE A 87 -10.08 12.91 45.11
N ASP A 88 -10.86 13.91 44.66
CA ASP A 88 -11.46 14.88 45.57
C ASP A 88 -12.36 14.20 46.62
N VAL A 89 -13.16 13.20 46.22
CA VAL A 89 -13.99 12.40 47.13
C VAL A 89 -13.14 11.55 48.09
N ALA A 90 -12.04 10.98 47.62
CA ALA A 90 -11.10 10.25 48.46
C ALA A 90 -10.39 11.16 49.48
N SER A 91 -10.16 12.42 49.12
CA SER A 91 -9.61 13.46 50.00
C SER A 91 -10.65 14.10 50.94
N GLY A 92 -11.87 13.57 51.02
CA GLY A 92 -12.89 13.98 51.99
C GLY A 92 -13.92 15.00 51.51
N LYS A 93 -13.92 15.38 50.22
CA LYS A 93 -14.97 16.24 49.65
C LYS A 93 -16.26 15.46 49.36
N PRO A 94 -17.44 16.08 49.47
CA PRO A 94 -18.70 15.41 49.14
C PRO A 94 -18.71 14.98 47.68
N ALA A 95 -19.34 13.84 47.41
CA ALA A 95 -19.47 13.36 46.04
C ALA A 95 -20.32 14.34 45.21
N PRO A 96 -19.93 14.57 43.94
CA PRO A 96 -20.60 15.51 43.06
C PRO A 96 -22.07 15.13 42.86
N GLY A 97 -22.97 16.13 42.89
CA GLY A 97 -24.41 15.92 42.65
C GLY A 97 -25.19 15.33 43.83
N GLY A 98 -24.63 15.34 45.05
CA GLY A 98 -25.31 14.83 46.25
C GLY A 98 -25.42 13.30 46.30
N LEU A 99 -24.71 12.58 45.42
CA LEU A 99 -24.71 11.12 45.42
C LEU A 99 -24.02 10.56 46.66
N SER A 100 -24.49 9.41 47.15
CA SER A 100 -23.73 8.61 48.12
C SER A 100 -22.43 8.08 47.48
N ARG A 101 -21.38 7.83 48.28
CA ARG A 101 -20.09 7.27 47.81
C ARG A 101 -20.27 5.98 47.01
N LYS A 102 -21.24 5.14 47.37
CA LYS A 102 -21.62 3.93 46.62
C LYS A 102 -22.26 4.27 45.26
N GLY A 103 -23.15 5.27 45.22
CA GLY A 103 -23.79 5.74 43.99
C GLY A 103 -22.80 6.33 42.99
N PHE A 104 -21.78 7.06 43.47
CA PHE A 104 -20.70 7.56 42.63
C PHE A 104 -19.91 6.42 41.95
N VAL A 105 -19.56 5.36 42.69
CA VAL A 105 -18.87 4.19 42.12
C VAL A 105 -19.71 3.49 41.05
N VAL A 106 -21.02 3.34 41.27
CA VAL A 106 -21.93 2.74 40.28
C VAL A 106 -21.97 3.57 38.98
N VAL A 107 -22.01 4.91 39.09
CA VAL A 107 -21.96 5.80 37.91
C VAL A 107 -20.64 5.68 37.15
N VAL A 108 -19.51 5.57 37.86
CA VAL A 108 -18.19 5.37 37.24
C VAL A 108 -18.14 4.05 36.48
N LEU A 109 -18.60 2.95 37.11
CA LEU A 109 -18.65 1.64 36.48
C LEU A 109 -19.58 1.63 35.25
N ALA A 110 -20.76 2.26 35.35
CA ALA A 110 -21.67 2.41 34.22
C ALA A 110 -21.05 3.20 33.06
N THR A 111 -20.25 4.23 33.35
CA THR A 111 -19.53 5.03 32.34
C THR A 111 -18.48 4.17 31.63
N PHE A 112 -17.70 3.38 32.37
CA PHE A 112 -16.71 2.48 31.78
C PHE A 112 -17.34 1.37 30.95
N PHE A 113 -18.45 0.80 31.42
CA PHE A 113 -19.21 -0.18 30.66
C PHE A 113 -19.73 0.40 29.34
N THR A 114 -20.30 1.61 29.37
CA THR A 114 -20.76 2.33 28.17
C THR A 114 -19.60 2.60 27.20
N GLY A 115 -18.43 2.98 27.70
CA GLY A 115 -17.23 3.17 26.89
C GLY A 115 -16.74 1.87 26.23
N SER A 116 -16.81 0.75 26.96
CA SER A 116 -16.47 -0.58 26.45
C SER A 116 -17.40 -1.00 25.30
N VAL A 117 -18.72 -0.83 25.49
CA VAL A 117 -19.73 -1.11 24.45
C VAL A 117 -19.47 -0.24 23.21
N GLY A 118 -19.19 1.05 23.38
CA GLY A 118 -18.84 1.94 22.27
C GLY A 118 -17.57 1.50 21.54
N SER A 119 -16.55 1.04 22.27
CA SER A 119 -15.29 0.54 21.69
C SER A 119 -15.49 -0.76 20.91
N PHE A 120 -16.30 -1.68 21.43
CA PHE A 120 -16.69 -2.92 20.74
C PHE A 120 -17.43 -2.59 19.44
N LEU A 121 -18.46 -1.73 19.52
CA LEU A 121 -19.27 -1.33 18.38
C LEU A 121 -18.42 -0.68 17.28
N ARG A 122 -17.50 0.21 17.67
CA ARG A 122 -16.51 0.82 16.77
C ARG A 122 -15.66 -0.24 16.09
N THR A 123 -15.00 -1.10 16.87
CA THR A 123 -14.00 -2.06 16.36
C THR A 123 -14.65 -3.09 15.45
N TYR A 124 -15.79 -3.65 15.85
CA TYR A 124 -16.51 -4.63 15.05
C TYR A 124 -17.07 -4.01 13.75
N SER A 125 -17.79 -2.88 13.85
CA SER A 125 -18.44 -2.29 12.68
C SER A 125 -17.44 -1.78 11.65
N LEU A 126 -16.38 -1.11 12.10
CA LEU A 126 -15.33 -0.62 11.20
C LEU A 126 -14.49 -1.76 10.61
N GLY A 127 -14.23 -2.83 11.38
CA GLY A 127 -13.60 -4.03 10.85
C GLY A 127 -14.42 -4.69 9.74
N MET A 128 -15.73 -4.80 9.94
CA MET A 128 -16.65 -5.30 8.90
C MET A 128 -16.69 -4.40 7.66
N VAL A 129 -16.59 -3.08 7.82
CA VAL A 129 -16.46 -2.14 6.69
C VAL A 129 -15.17 -2.40 5.92
N ALA A 130 -14.03 -2.60 6.61
CA ALA A 130 -12.76 -2.92 5.96
C ALA A 130 -12.86 -4.21 5.13
N GLU A 131 -13.42 -5.29 5.69
CA GLU A 131 -13.59 -6.57 4.97
C GLU A 131 -14.49 -6.44 3.74
N ARG A 132 -15.60 -5.70 3.83
CA ARG A 132 -16.48 -5.46 2.69
C ARG A 132 -15.82 -4.66 1.59
N ILE A 133 -15.04 -3.63 1.95
CA ILE A 133 -14.24 -2.85 0.99
C ILE A 133 -13.20 -3.75 0.32
N ALA A 134 -12.48 -4.56 1.10
CA ALA A 134 -11.49 -5.51 0.57
C ALA A 134 -12.14 -6.51 -0.41
N ALA A 135 -13.31 -7.07 -0.07
CA ALA A 135 -14.06 -7.97 -0.95
C ALA A 135 -14.48 -7.29 -2.27
N LYS A 136 -14.95 -6.03 -2.22
CA LYS A 136 -15.28 -5.26 -3.43
C LYS A 136 -14.05 -4.98 -4.28
N LEU A 137 -12.93 -4.60 -3.67
CA LEU A 137 -11.67 -4.38 -4.36
C LEU A 137 -11.18 -5.66 -5.04
N ARG A 138 -11.21 -6.80 -4.33
CA ARG A 138 -10.88 -8.12 -4.89
C ARG A 138 -11.73 -8.43 -6.10
N ARG A 139 -13.05 -8.27 -6.00
CA ARG A 139 -13.97 -8.53 -7.12
C ARG A 139 -13.69 -7.62 -8.32
N ARG A 140 -13.47 -6.33 -8.09
CA ARG A 140 -13.16 -5.36 -9.18
C ARG A 140 -11.82 -5.67 -9.83
N LEU A 141 -10.77 -5.89 -9.03
CA LEU A 141 -9.45 -6.22 -9.54
C LEU A 141 -9.46 -7.54 -10.31
N TYR A 142 -10.11 -8.57 -9.78
CA TYR A 142 -10.23 -9.86 -10.46
C TYR A 142 -10.95 -9.72 -11.80
N LYS A 143 -12.04 -8.95 -11.86
CA LYS A 143 -12.73 -8.64 -13.12
C LYS A 143 -11.81 -7.92 -14.13
N VAL A 144 -11.05 -6.92 -13.68
CA VAL A 144 -10.11 -6.19 -14.56
C VAL A 144 -9.03 -7.11 -15.07
N LEU A 145 -8.42 -7.93 -14.19
CA LEU A 145 -7.40 -8.91 -14.57
C LEU A 145 -7.93 -9.87 -15.63
N LEU A 146 -9.08 -10.51 -15.41
CA LEU A 146 -9.68 -11.43 -16.38
C LEU A 146 -10.02 -10.79 -17.75
N SER A 147 -10.17 -9.47 -17.79
CA SER A 147 -10.43 -8.73 -19.03
C SER A 147 -9.17 -8.30 -19.78
N GLN A 148 -7.97 -8.53 -19.21
CA GLN A 148 -6.71 -8.16 -19.87
C GLN A 148 -6.31 -9.17 -20.95
N GLU A 149 -5.52 -8.69 -21.91
CA GLU A 149 -4.99 -9.51 -23.00
C GLU A 149 -3.85 -10.44 -22.52
N LEU A 150 -3.55 -11.49 -23.30
CA LEU A 150 -2.51 -12.47 -22.93
C LEU A 150 -1.12 -11.82 -22.79
N ALA A 151 -0.83 -10.78 -23.59
CA ALA A 151 0.43 -10.04 -23.52
C ALA A 151 0.71 -9.44 -22.13
N PHE A 152 -0.34 -9.01 -21.42
CA PHE A 152 -0.24 -8.51 -20.05
C PHE A 152 0.34 -9.55 -19.09
N TYR A 153 -0.04 -10.82 -19.27
CA TYR A 153 0.38 -11.93 -18.43
C TYR A 153 1.77 -12.46 -18.78
N ASN A 154 2.18 -12.38 -20.05
CA ASN A 154 3.52 -12.79 -20.47
C ASN A 154 4.62 -11.92 -19.84
N ASN A 155 4.30 -10.66 -19.53
CA ASN A 155 5.24 -9.68 -18.98
C ASN A 155 5.16 -9.55 -17.46
N ARG A 156 4.32 -10.33 -16.76
CA ARG A 156 4.13 -10.23 -15.31
C ARG A 156 4.11 -11.60 -14.65
N LYS A 157 4.72 -11.70 -13.47
CA LYS A 157 4.66 -12.93 -12.67
C LYS A 157 3.25 -13.08 -12.08
N VAL A 158 2.59 -14.22 -12.33
CA VAL A 158 1.25 -14.51 -11.79
C VAL A 158 1.22 -14.41 -10.26
N GLY A 159 2.29 -14.84 -9.58
CA GLY A 159 2.42 -14.71 -8.14
C GLY A 159 2.38 -13.26 -7.64
N GLU A 160 2.88 -12.29 -8.42
CA GLU A 160 2.74 -10.87 -8.06
C GLU A 160 1.27 -10.46 -8.07
N LEU A 161 0.52 -10.81 -9.13
CA LEU A 161 -0.89 -10.47 -9.27
C LEU A 161 -1.75 -11.08 -8.15
N VAL A 162 -1.43 -12.30 -7.71
CA VAL A 162 -2.09 -12.94 -6.56
C VAL A 162 -1.82 -12.18 -5.26
N THR A 163 -0.57 -11.74 -5.04
CA THR A 163 -0.21 -10.92 -3.89
C THR A 163 -0.94 -9.57 -3.91
N ARG A 164 -1.08 -8.93 -5.08
CA ARG A 164 -1.88 -7.70 -5.23
C ARG A 164 -3.35 -7.93 -4.89
N LEU A 165 -3.91 -9.04 -5.35
CA LEU A 165 -5.31 -9.40 -5.13
C LEU A 165 -5.60 -9.68 -3.66
N SER A 166 -4.72 -10.40 -2.96
CA SER A 166 -4.94 -10.74 -1.56
C SER A 166 -4.48 -9.62 -0.62
N GLY A 167 -3.18 -9.30 -0.68
CA GLY A 167 -2.48 -8.42 0.26
C GLY A 167 -2.81 -6.95 0.05
N ASP A 168 -2.56 -6.40 -1.14
CA ASP A 168 -2.72 -4.95 -1.37
C ASP A 168 -4.18 -4.49 -1.23
N CYS A 169 -5.15 -5.32 -1.66
CA CYS A 169 -6.57 -5.05 -1.44
C CYS A 169 -6.92 -4.98 0.05
N GLN A 170 -6.45 -5.93 0.86
CA GLN A 170 -6.69 -5.93 2.31
C GLN A 170 -6.00 -4.76 3.00
N GLN A 171 -4.72 -4.54 2.70
CA GLN A 171 -3.93 -3.49 3.30
C GLN A 171 -4.50 -2.11 3.00
N THR A 172 -4.95 -1.89 1.75
CA THR A 172 -5.61 -0.64 1.36
C THR A 172 -6.91 -0.45 2.14
N ALA A 173 -7.76 -1.48 2.24
CA ALA A 173 -9.02 -1.38 2.97
C ALA A 173 -8.83 -1.09 4.47
N ASN A 174 -7.90 -1.80 5.14
CA ASN A 174 -7.58 -1.57 6.54
C ASN A 174 -7.05 -0.15 6.76
N ALA A 175 -6.12 0.29 5.91
CA ALA A 175 -5.51 1.61 6.05
C ALA A 175 -6.53 2.76 5.98
N VAL A 176 -7.58 2.63 5.16
CA VAL A 176 -8.65 3.63 5.07
C VAL A 176 -9.43 3.74 6.36
N VAL A 177 -9.80 2.59 6.92
CA VAL A 177 -10.53 2.51 8.17
C VAL A 177 -9.66 3.00 9.34
N ASP A 178 -8.37 2.64 9.35
CA ASP A 178 -7.42 3.08 10.37
C ASP A 178 -7.20 4.59 10.33
N VAL A 179 -7.02 5.18 9.14
CA VAL A 179 -6.88 6.64 8.99
C VAL A 179 -8.14 7.35 9.47
N LEU A 180 -9.33 6.84 9.14
CA LEU A 180 -10.59 7.44 9.59
C LEU A 180 -10.77 7.33 11.11
N SER A 181 -10.59 6.14 11.66
CA SER A 181 -10.77 5.84 13.08
C SER A 181 -9.74 6.54 13.96
N ASN A 182 -8.46 6.39 13.63
CA ASN A 182 -7.38 6.98 14.41
C ASN A 182 -7.36 8.50 14.23
N GLY A 183 -7.61 8.99 13.02
CA GLY A 183 -7.74 10.43 12.76
C GLY A 183 -8.83 11.07 13.60
N TYR A 184 -10.04 10.49 13.63
CA TYR A 184 -11.12 11.00 14.47
C TYR A 184 -10.80 10.92 15.97
N ARG A 185 -10.26 9.79 16.44
CA ARG A 185 -9.87 9.62 17.84
C ARG A 185 -8.83 10.67 18.25
N SER A 186 -7.80 10.87 17.43
CA SER A 186 -6.75 11.84 17.67
C SER A 186 -7.25 13.28 17.61
N LEU A 187 -8.14 13.61 16.67
CA LEU A 187 -8.78 14.91 16.58
C LEU A 187 -9.64 15.20 17.82
N ASN A 188 -10.46 14.22 18.23
CA ASN A 188 -11.27 14.32 19.44
C ASN A 188 -10.41 14.49 20.69
N SER A 189 -9.32 13.72 20.82
CA SER A 189 -8.38 13.87 21.93
C SER A 189 -7.68 15.24 21.91
N ALA A 190 -7.25 15.72 20.75
CA ALA A 190 -6.58 17.03 20.65
C ALA A 190 -7.55 18.17 20.98
N VAL A 191 -8.65 18.29 20.22
CA VAL A 191 -9.61 19.39 20.37
C VAL A 191 -10.36 19.28 21.69
N GLY A 192 -10.86 18.08 22.02
CA GLY A 192 -11.62 17.86 23.24
C GLY A 192 -10.81 18.10 24.51
N ALA A 193 -9.56 17.63 24.57
CA ALA A 193 -8.71 17.87 25.73
C ALA A 193 -8.31 19.34 25.83
N SER A 194 -7.99 20.01 24.72
CA SER A 194 -7.70 21.45 24.71
C SER A 194 -8.88 22.29 25.21
N CYS A 195 -10.11 21.99 24.75
CA CYS A 195 -11.31 22.65 25.27
C CYS A 195 -11.49 22.41 26.78
N MET A 196 -11.32 21.16 27.25
CA MET A 196 -11.45 20.84 28.68
C MET A 196 -10.40 21.56 29.53
N LEU A 197 -9.15 21.64 29.09
CA LEU A 197 -8.08 22.38 29.79
C LEU A 197 -8.45 23.85 29.98
N LEU A 198 -8.91 24.52 28.92
CA LEU A 198 -9.35 25.92 28.97
C LEU A 198 -10.52 26.12 29.93
N THR A 199 -11.46 25.18 30.03
CA THR A 199 -12.58 25.27 30.97
C THR A 199 -12.18 25.00 32.43
N ILE A 200 -11.12 24.24 32.68
CA ILE A 200 -10.68 23.87 34.04
C ILE A 200 -9.87 25.00 34.67
N SER A 201 -8.83 25.49 33.99
CA SER A 201 -8.02 26.58 34.50
C SER A 201 -7.38 27.35 33.33
N PRO A 202 -7.96 28.50 32.93
CA PRO A 202 -7.38 29.34 31.89
C PRO A 202 -5.93 29.76 32.21
N LYS A 203 -5.64 30.08 33.48
CA LYS A 203 -4.30 30.48 33.96
C LYS A 203 -3.26 29.38 33.72
N LEU A 204 -3.53 28.14 34.15
CA LEU A 204 -2.59 27.02 33.96
C LEU A 204 -2.43 26.63 32.48
N THR A 205 -3.49 26.79 31.70
CA THR A 205 -3.49 26.51 30.27
C THR A 205 -2.61 27.51 29.50
N LEU A 206 -2.67 28.80 29.85
CA LEU A 206 -1.79 29.85 29.30
C LEU A 206 -0.31 29.55 29.58
N VAL A 207 0.02 29.13 30.80
CA VAL A 207 1.41 28.72 31.17
C VAL A 207 1.85 27.49 30.36
N SER A 208 0.95 26.52 30.16
CA SER A 208 1.28 25.34 29.35
C SER A 208 1.44 25.70 27.86
N LEU A 209 0.65 26.65 27.38
CA LEU A 209 0.64 27.11 25.99
C LEU A 209 1.92 27.87 25.62
N THR A 210 2.62 28.52 26.55
CA THR A 210 3.93 29.14 26.27
C THR A 210 5.05 28.12 26.12
N ILE A 211 4.99 26.99 26.83
CA ILE A 211 5.99 25.92 26.78
C ILE A 211 5.88 25.12 25.47
N LEU A 212 4.66 24.93 24.97
CA LEU A 212 4.36 24.11 23.78
C LEU A 212 5.10 24.55 22.50
N PRO A 213 5.09 25.83 22.07
CA PRO A 213 5.84 26.30 20.91
C PRO A 213 7.35 26.12 21.04
N LEU A 214 7.92 26.33 22.23
CA LEU A 214 9.35 26.19 22.47
C LEU A 214 9.79 24.74 22.26
N VAL A 215 9.08 23.78 22.88
CA VAL A 215 9.37 22.35 22.71
C VAL A 215 9.04 21.88 21.28
N GLY A 216 7.93 22.36 20.72
CA GLY A 216 7.46 21.97 19.39
C GLY A 216 8.41 22.40 18.27
N THR A 217 8.90 23.64 18.30
CA THR A 217 9.86 24.15 17.29
C THR A 217 11.19 23.41 17.35
N GLY A 218 11.73 23.19 18.55
CA GLY A 218 12.92 22.36 18.76
C GLY A 218 12.73 20.94 18.23
N ALA A 219 11.59 20.31 18.55
CA ALA A 219 11.27 18.97 18.07
C ALA A 219 11.15 18.92 16.54
N MET A 220 10.55 19.92 15.88
CA MET A 220 10.43 19.96 14.42
C MET A 220 11.79 20.06 13.73
N LEU A 221 12.70 20.91 14.23
CA LEU A 221 14.05 21.06 13.67
C LEU A 221 14.84 19.75 13.78
N PHE A 222 14.86 19.14 14.97
CA PHE A 222 15.51 17.85 15.18
C PHE A 222 14.85 16.70 14.40
N SER A 223 13.53 16.73 14.23
CA SER A 223 12.80 15.74 13.44
C SER A 223 13.25 15.76 11.98
N LYS A 224 13.36 16.94 11.36
CA LYS A 224 13.89 17.07 9.98
C LYS A 224 15.31 16.52 9.85
N PHE A 225 16.18 16.83 10.80
CA PHE A 225 17.55 16.28 10.81
C PHE A 225 17.55 14.75 10.93
N SER A 226 16.79 14.21 11.89
CA SER A 226 16.68 12.75 12.09
C SER A 226 16.11 12.04 10.85
N SER A 227 15.10 12.61 10.20
CA SER A 227 14.52 12.07 8.97
C SER A 227 15.49 12.05 7.80
N ARG A 228 16.38 13.06 7.67
CA ARG A 228 17.45 13.06 6.64
C ARG A 228 18.40 11.89 6.83
N LEU A 229 18.89 11.66 8.05
CA LEU A 229 19.79 10.54 8.34
C LEU A 229 19.09 9.18 8.15
N ALA A 230 17.81 9.08 8.52
CA ALA A 230 17.02 7.88 8.27
C ALA A 230 16.88 7.58 6.77
N LYS A 231 16.69 8.63 5.94
CA LYS A 231 16.64 8.48 4.48
C LYS A 231 17.98 8.03 3.90
N THR A 232 19.11 8.58 4.39
CA THR A 232 20.44 8.11 3.99
C THR A 232 20.65 6.63 4.30
N HIS A 233 20.26 6.19 5.50
CA HIS A 233 20.32 4.76 5.86
C HIS A 233 19.45 3.90 4.93
N GLN A 234 18.20 4.31 4.68
CA GLN A 234 17.29 3.58 3.81
C GLN A 234 17.83 3.45 2.38
N ASN A 235 18.42 4.51 1.85
CA ASN A 235 19.05 4.49 0.53
C ASN A 235 20.22 3.50 0.49
N SER A 236 21.11 3.49 1.50
CA SER A 236 22.22 2.52 1.54
C SER A 236 21.73 1.06 1.58
N VAL A 237 20.60 0.78 2.24
CA VAL A 237 19.99 -0.56 2.24
C VAL A 237 19.42 -0.90 0.86
N ALA A 238 18.79 0.06 0.18
CA ALA A 238 18.27 -0.13 -1.16
C ALA A 238 19.40 -0.42 -2.17
N ASP A 239 20.49 0.34 -2.10
CA ASP A 239 21.67 0.13 -2.96
C ASP A 239 22.28 -1.27 -2.75
N MET A 240 22.43 -1.70 -1.49
CA MET A 240 22.89 -3.07 -1.16
C MET A 240 21.93 -4.14 -1.68
N THR A 241 20.62 -3.91 -1.58
CA THR A 241 19.63 -4.85 -2.10
C THR A 241 19.78 -5.02 -3.60
N GLY A 242 20.02 -3.93 -4.34
CA GLY A 242 20.29 -3.98 -5.78
C GLY A 242 21.53 -4.80 -6.11
N VAL A 243 22.63 -4.58 -5.39
CA VAL A 243 23.86 -5.38 -5.56
C VAL A 243 23.61 -6.86 -5.27
N ALA A 244 22.92 -7.19 -4.17
CA ALA A 244 22.62 -8.56 -3.81
C ALA A 244 21.72 -9.24 -4.86
N GLU A 245 20.71 -8.53 -5.37
CA GLU A 245 19.82 -9.04 -6.41
C GLU A 245 20.58 -9.32 -7.71
N GLU A 246 21.47 -8.42 -8.13
CA GLU A 246 22.32 -8.62 -9.31
C GLU A 246 23.20 -9.86 -9.18
N ARG A 247 23.87 -10.04 -8.02
CA ARG A 247 24.76 -11.19 -7.79
C ARG A 247 24.00 -12.51 -7.68
N LEU A 248 22.87 -12.54 -6.99
CA LEU A 248 22.08 -13.77 -6.82
C LEU A 248 21.38 -14.20 -8.12
N ASN A 249 20.87 -13.25 -8.91
CA ASN A 249 20.31 -13.56 -10.23
C ASN A 249 21.37 -14.12 -11.18
N ASN A 250 22.64 -13.74 -11.00
CA ASN A 250 23.78 -14.20 -11.80
C ASN A 250 24.69 -15.17 -11.03
N ILE A 251 24.14 -15.97 -10.11
CA ILE A 251 24.91 -16.88 -9.26
C ILE A 251 25.78 -17.86 -10.05
N PHE A 252 25.32 -18.27 -11.25
CA PHE A 252 26.07 -19.12 -12.15
C PHE A 252 27.43 -18.49 -12.54
N THR A 253 27.44 -17.19 -12.84
CA THR A 253 28.67 -16.45 -13.18
C THR A 253 29.62 -16.39 -11.98
N VAL A 254 29.10 -16.09 -10.79
CA VAL A 254 29.91 -16.05 -9.56
C VAL A 254 30.57 -17.41 -9.31
N LYS A 255 29.82 -18.51 -9.50
CA LYS A 255 30.34 -19.89 -9.38
C LYS A 255 31.36 -20.23 -10.46
N LEU A 256 31.16 -19.78 -11.69
CA LEU A 256 32.07 -20.03 -12.81
C LEU A 256 33.47 -19.44 -12.57
N PHE A 257 33.53 -18.27 -11.93
CA PHE A 257 34.78 -17.58 -11.60
C PHE A 257 35.32 -17.91 -10.20
N SER A 258 34.67 -18.78 -9.43
CA SER A 258 35.01 -19.09 -8.01
C SER A 258 35.18 -17.83 -7.14
N ALA A 259 34.36 -16.81 -7.40
CA ALA A 259 34.47 -15.49 -6.80
C ALA A 259 33.61 -15.32 -5.53
N GLU A 260 33.16 -16.41 -4.88
CA GLU A 260 32.23 -16.32 -3.76
C GLU A 260 32.81 -15.57 -2.56
N GLN A 261 34.10 -15.75 -2.26
CA GLN A 261 34.76 -15.05 -1.16
C GLN A 261 34.95 -13.57 -1.47
N ASP A 262 35.33 -13.23 -2.71
CA ASP A 262 35.48 -11.84 -3.14
C ASP A 262 34.16 -11.08 -3.05
N GLU A 263 33.05 -11.71 -3.46
CA GLU A 263 31.71 -11.13 -3.35
C GLU A 263 31.25 -11.03 -1.88
N LEU A 264 31.62 -11.98 -1.03
CA LEU A 264 31.35 -11.91 0.42
C LEU A 264 32.10 -10.75 1.06
N ASP A 265 33.39 -10.57 0.76
CA ASP A 265 34.22 -9.47 1.26
C ASP A 265 33.71 -8.11 0.76
N HIS A 266 33.27 -8.04 -0.50
CA HIS A 266 32.64 -6.85 -1.06
C HIS A 266 31.31 -6.53 -0.34
N PHE A 267 30.47 -7.53 -0.11
CA PHE A 267 29.23 -7.38 0.64
C PHE A 267 29.48 -6.92 2.07
N GLU A 268 30.50 -7.47 2.75
CA GLU A 268 30.88 -7.02 4.09
C GLU A 268 31.27 -5.55 4.14
N LYS A 269 32.00 -5.04 3.14
CA LYS A 269 32.38 -3.62 3.06
C LYS A 269 31.13 -2.74 2.94
N ILE A 270 30.18 -3.11 2.08
CA ILE A 270 28.90 -2.41 1.94
C ILE A 270 28.12 -2.45 3.26
N ASN A 271 28.04 -3.62 3.90
CA ASN A 271 27.31 -3.82 5.14
C ASN A 271 27.90 -3.00 6.31
N LYS A 272 29.24 -2.90 6.39
CA LYS A 272 29.93 -2.01 7.35
C LYS A 272 29.54 -0.54 7.14
N GLY A 273 29.43 -0.08 5.89
CA GLY A 273 28.94 1.25 5.54
C GLY A 273 27.48 1.49 5.97
N ILE A 274 26.60 0.52 5.71
CA ILE A 274 25.20 0.56 6.16
C ILE A 274 25.14 0.63 7.68
N LEU A 275 25.91 -0.18 8.40
CA LEU A 275 25.96 -0.17 9.86
C LEU A 275 26.41 1.18 10.41
N ALA A 276 27.40 1.83 9.78
CA ALA A 276 27.84 3.17 10.17
C ALA A 276 26.72 4.22 9.99
N ASN A 277 26.00 4.18 8.86
CA ASN A 277 24.86 5.05 8.60
C ASN A 277 23.70 4.78 9.56
N ALA A 278 23.42 3.51 9.85
CA ALA A 278 22.43 3.08 10.83
C ALA A 278 22.78 3.59 12.23
N LYS A 279 24.05 3.47 12.67
CA LYS A 279 24.52 4.01 13.96
C LYS A 279 24.30 5.52 14.06
N ARG A 280 24.62 6.29 13.01
CA ARG A 280 24.38 7.74 12.97
C ARG A 280 22.88 8.07 13.06
N ALA A 281 22.05 7.41 12.26
CA ALA A 281 20.60 7.61 12.26
C ALA A 281 19.96 7.24 13.61
N LYS A 282 20.35 6.09 14.20
CA LYS A 282 19.86 5.64 15.50
C LYS A 282 20.34 6.52 16.64
N ARG A 283 21.58 7.03 16.60
CA ARG A 283 22.07 8.01 17.58
C ARG A 283 21.25 9.29 17.53
N ALA A 284 21.03 9.86 16.35
CA ALA A 284 20.18 11.04 16.19
C ALA A 284 18.75 10.80 16.67
N ARG A 285 18.17 9.63 16.37
CA ARG A 285 16.84 9.24 16.88
C ARG A 285 16.81 9.06 18.39
N GLY A 286 17.86 8.48 18.97
CA GLY A 286 18.00 8.29 20.41
C GLY A 286 18.06 9.62 21.16
N VAL A 287 18.89 10.56 20.69
CA VAL A 287 18.95 11.93 21.24
C VAL A 287 17.60 12.63 21.11
N PHE A 288 16.93 12.50 19.97
CA PHE A 288 15.60 13.09 19.77
C PHE A 288 14.56 12.52 20.74
N MET A 289 14.48 11.19 20.89
CA MET A 289 13.53 10.55 21.80
C MET A 289 13.86 10.84 23.28
N GLY A 290 15.14 10.87 23.64
CA GLY A 290 15.59 11.23 24.98
C GLY A 290 15.25 12.67 25.33
N GLY A 291 15.53 13.60 24.41
CA GLY A 291 15.18 15.02 24.55
C GLY A 291 13.67 15.23 24.64
N LEU A 292 12.89 14.55 23.80
CA LEU A 292 11.42 14.60 23.87
C LEU A 292 10.89 14.07 25.22
N SER A 293 11.43 12.95 25.71
CA SER A 293 11.08 12.38 27.02
C SER A 293 11.41 13.36 28.17
N LEU A 294 12.60 13.96 28.13
CA LEU A 294 13.00 14.99 29.10
C LEU A 294 12.03 16.18 29.07
N SER A 295 11.69 16.70 27.88
CA SER A 295 10.75 17.81 27.74
C SER A 295 9.36 17.47 28.28
N ILE A 296 8.86 16.25 28.06
CA ILE A 296 7.57 15.80 28.62
C ILE A 296 7.63 15.77 30.15
N ASN A 297 8.68 15.19 30.73
CA ASN A 297 8.83 15.12 32.19
C ASN A 297 9.01 16.50 32.83
N CYS A 298 9.81 17.38 32.24
CA CYS A 298 9.96 18.76 32.70
C CYS A 298 8.65 19.55 32.60
N SER A 299 7.88 19.35 31.53
CA SER A 299 6.55 19.96 31.36
C SER A 299 5.59 19.48 32.45
N LEU A 300 5.54 18.17 32.72
CA LEU A 300 4.72 17.61 33.80
C LEU A 300 5.12 18.16 35.17
N PHE A 301 6.43 18.22 35.45
CA PHE A 301 6.93 18.80 36.70
C PHE A 301 6.56 20.28 36.84
N SER A 302 6.70 21.08 35.77
CA SER A 302 6.29 22.49 35.75
C SER A 302 4.80 22.65 36.07
N VAL A 303 3.94 21.85 35.42
CA VAL A 303 2.50 21.84 35.68
C VAL A 303 2.19 21.46 37.13
N LEU A 304 2.89 20.49 37.72
CA LEU A 304 2.72 20.13 39.13
C LEU A 304 3.23 21.20 40.09
N TYR A 305 4.34 21.87 39.78
CA TYR A 305 4.91 22.94 40.61
C TYR A 305 3.99 24.16 40.66
N PHE A 306 3.61 24.70 39.49
CA PHE A 306 2.68 25.83 39.40
C PHE A 306 1.26 25.44 39.81
N GLY A 307 0.80 24.26 39.42
CA GLY A 307 -0.51 23.77 39.82
C GLY A 307 -0.61 23.52 41.33
N GLY A 308 0.46 23.03 41.94
CA GLY A 308 0.56 22.83 43.38
C GLY A 308 0.49 24.15 44.16
N SER A 309 1.11 25.23 43.67
CA SER A 309 0.98 26.55 44.31
C SER A 309 -0.44 27.11 44.22
N LEU A 310 -1.16 26.87 43.11
CA LEU A 310 -2.59 27.20 42.99
C LEU A 310 -3.50 26.36 43.90
N VAL A 311 -3.12 25.11 44.18
CA VAL A 311 -3.81 24.30 45.20
C VAL A 311 -3.53 24.86 46.60
N GLY A 312 -2.30 25.28 46.86
CA GLY A 312 -1.91 25.91 48.13
C GLY A 312 -2.62 27.24 48.41
N SER A 313 -2.94 28.02 47.37
CA SER A 313 -3.74 29.24 47.49
C SER A 313 -5.26 29.00 47.56
N GLY A 314 -5.71 27.75 47.47
CA GLY A 314 -7.13 27.38 47.49
C GLY A 314 -7.89 27.64 46.18
N GLU A 315 -7.22 28.12 45.12
CA GLU A 315 -7.84 28.36 43.81
C GLU A 315 -8.22 27.04 43.10
N LEU A 316 -7.48 25.95 43.37
CA LEU A 316 -7.70 24.64 42.75
C LEU A 316 -7.79 23.50 43.77
N THR A 317 -8.48 22.43 43.40
CA THR A 317 -8.50 21.17 44.17
C THR A 317 -7.43 20.21 43.66
N ILE A 318 -6.98 19.29 44.52
CA ILE A 318 -6.04 18.21 44.13
C ILE A 318 -6.64 17.38 42.98
N GLY A 319 -7.94 17.10 43.03
CA GLY A 319 -8.66 16.42 41.95
C GLY A 319 -8.65 17.20 40.64
N THR A 320 -8.87 18.51 40.69
CA THR A 320 -8.87 19.39 39.51
C THR A 320 -7.47 19.47 38.89
N LEU A 321 -6.42 19.56 39.70
CA LEU A 321 -5.03 19.49 39.23
C LEU A 321 -4.72 18.14 38.57
N THR A 322 -5.22 17.04 39.14
CA THR A 322 -5.03 15.70 38.55
C THR A 322 -5.77 15.56 37.22
N SER A 323 -7.02 16.05 37.13
CA SER A 323 -7.74 16.11 35.86
C SER A 323 -6.97 16.93 34.82
N PHE A 324 -6.40 18.08 35.20
CA PHE A 324 -5.61 18.92 34.31
C PHE A 324 -4.36 18.18 33.78
N ALA A 325 -3.63 17.48 34.65
CA ALA A 325 -2.46 16.70 34.25
C ALA A 325 -2.82 15.58 33.24
N LEU A 326 -3.91 14.86 33.50
CA LEU A 326 -4.42 13.82 32.60
C LEU A 326 -4.89 14.38 31.25
N TYR A 327 -5.63 15.50 31.24
CA TYR A 327 -6.03 16.16 29.99
C TYR A 327 -4.82 16.71 29.20
N SER A 328 -3.79 17.21 29.88
CA SER A 328 -2.55 17.63 29.24
C SER A 328 -1.86 16.47 28.51
N GLY A 329 -1.83 15.29 29.13
CA GLY A 329 -1.35 14.06 28.49
C GLY A 329 -2.20 13.67 27.27
N PHE A 330 -3.53 13.73 27.38
CA PHE A 330 -4.44 13.39 26.28
C PHE A 330 -4.35 14.36 25.11
N MET A 331 -4.15 15.65 25.39
CA MET A 331 -3.88 16.66 24.38
C MET A 331 -2.58 16.34 23.62
N GLY A 332 -1.50 16.04 24.35
CA GLY A 332 -0.21 15.65 23.75
C GLY A 332 -0.33 14.40 22.87
N LEU A 333 -0.99 13.36 23.36
CA LEU A 333 -1.29 12.15 22.58
C LEU A 333 -2.20 12.45 21.37
N GLY A 334 -3.17 13.35 21.51
CA GLY A 334 -4.05 13.81 20.44
C GLY A 334 -3.27 14.45 19.30
N PHE A 335 -2.47 15.48 19.60
CA PHE A 335 -1.64 16.17 18.59
C PHE A 335 -0.62 15.23 17.92
N SER A 336 0.03 14.36 18.72
CA SER A 336 0.94 13.33 18.19
C SER A 336 0.22 12.36 17.25
N GLY A 337 -1.00 11.97 17.62
CA GLY A 337 -1.85 11.09 16.82
C GLY A 337 -2.33 11.75 15.52
N VAL A 338 -2.68 13.05 15.53
CA VAL A 338 -3.03 13.80 14.31
C VAL A 338 -1.84 13.85 13.35
N SER A 339 -0.64 14.15 13.87
CA SER A 339 0.59 14.14 13.06
C SER A 339 0.87 12.76 12.44
N SER A 340 0.71 11.70 13.25
CA SER A 340 0.87 10.31 12.80
C SER A 340 -0.17 9.92 11.74
N CYS A 341 -1.42 10.35 11.91
CA CYS A 341 -2.50 10.11 10.95
C CYS A 341 -2.23 10.77 9.60
N LEU A 342 -1.69 11.99 9.59
CA LEU A 342 -1.29 12.68 8.35
C LEU A 342 -0.17 11.93 7.62
N SER A 343 0.79 11.38 8.37
CA SER A 343 1.87 10.55 7.81
C SER A 343 1.31 9.25 7.22
N GLU A 344 0.43 8.57 7.96
CA GLU A 344 -0.19 7.32 7.49
C GLU A 344 -1.05 7.57 6.25
N MET A 345 -1.84 8.63 6.20
CA MET A 345 -2.62 8.99 5.01
C MET A 345 -1.75 9.18 3.76
N LYS A 346 -0.58 9.83 3.90
CA LYS A 346 0.38 9.95 2.78
C LYS A 346 0.93 8.58 2.37
N LYS A 347 1.29 7.74 3.33
CA LYS A 347 1.79 6.38 3.09
C LYS A 347 0.73 5.51 2.40
N THR A 348 -0.51 5.51 2.89
CA THR A 348 -1.65 4.80 2.28
C THR A 348 -1.87 5.24 0.84
N ARG A 349 -1.80 6.54 0.56
CA ARG A 349 -1.90 7.06 -0.82
C ARG A 349 -0.80 6.51 -1.72
N MET A 350 0.44 6.46 -1.24
CA MET A 350 1.56 5.93 -2.03
C MET A 350 1.46 4.41 -2.23
N SER A 351 1.10 3.65 -1.19
CA SER A 351 1.01 2.19 -1.26
C SER A 351 -0.17 1.71 -2.11
N SER A 352 -1.28 2.43 -2.10
CA SER A 352 -2.47 2.10 -2.91
C SER A 352 -2.37 2.52 -4.37
N GLN A 353 -1.36 3.31 -4.75
CA GLN A 353 -1.20 3.80 -6.12
C GLN A 353 -1.07 2.65 -7.13
N ALA A 354 -0.24 1.64 -6.83
CA ALA A 354 -0.06 0.49 -7.73
C ALA A 354 -1.35 -0.32 -7.93
N LEU A 355 -2.13 -0.50 -6.85
CA LEU A 355 -3.44 -1.14 -6.92
C LEU A 355 -4.43 -0.31 -7.76
N PHE A 356 -4.43 1.01 -7.57
CA PHE A 356 -5.28 1.91 -8.36
C PHE A 356 -4.90 1.90 -9.85
N ASP A 357 -3.60 1.92 -10.16
CA ASP A 357 -3.12 1.84 -11.54
C ASP A 357 -3.59 0.54 -12.21
N LEU A 358 -3.54 -0.60 -11.51
CA LEU A 358 -4.09 -1.87 -12.00
C LEU A 358 -5.61 -1.83 -12.18
N LEU A 359 -6.35 -1.24 -11.24
CA LEU A 359 -7.81 -1.10 -11.34
C LEU A 359 -8.25 -0.15 -12.46
N SER A 360 -7.39 0.78 -12.84
CA SER A 360 -7.64 1.75 -13.91
C SER A 360 -7.30 1.24 -15.31
N LEU A 361 -6.79 0.01 -15.43
CA LEU A 361 -6.48 -0.58 -16.72
C LEU A 361 -7.76 -0.71 -17.55
N PRO A 362 -7.74 -0.25 -18.82
CA PRO A 362 -8.86 -0.49 -19.72
C PRO A 362 -9.02 -2.01 -19.97
N PRO A 363 -10.24 -2.50 -20.23
CA PRO A 363 -10.42 -3.87 -20.70
C PRO A 363 -9.73 -4.06 -22.05
N ALA A 364 -9.33 -5.29 -22.37
CA ALA A 364 -8.77 -5.61 -23.68
C ALA A 364 -9.76 -5.22 -24.79
N ALA A 365 -9.24 -4.56 -25.83
CA ALA A 365 -10.05 -4.15 -26.98
C ALA A 365 -10.64 -5.38 -27.68
N ASP A 366 -11.97 -5.48 -27.66
CA ASP A 366 -12.76 -6.53 -28.30
C ASP A 366 -13.70 -5.92 -29.35
N GLY A 367 -14.09 -6.74 -30.34
CA GLY A 367 -15.08 -6.37 -31.34
C GLY A 367 -16.51 -6.57 -30.84
N GLU A 368 -17.47 -6.00 -31.55
CA GLU A 368 -18.90 -6.16 -31.24
C GLU A 368 -19.62 -7.08 -32.23
N GLY A 369 -18.98 -7.41 -33.36
CA GLY A 369 -19.60 -8.15 -34.45
C GLY A 369 -19.89 -9.61 -34.13
N THR A 370 -20.94 -10.15 -34.75
CA THR A 370 -21.29 -11.59 -34.76
C THR A 370 -21.74 -11.97 -36.16
N LEU A 371 -21.60 -13.25 -36.52
CA LEU A 371 -22.14 -13.79 -37.78
C LEU A 371 -23.44 -14.53 -37.51
N ALA A 372 -24.42 -14.36 -38.39
CA ALA A 372 -25.70 -15.07 -38.30
C ALA A 372 -25.57 -16.55 -38.65
N THR A 373 -24.62 -16.90 -39.52
CA THR A 373 -24.36 -18.28 -39.94
C THR A 373 -22.86 -18.44 -40.13
N VAL A 374 -22.31 -19.56 -39.63
CA VAL A 374 -20.89 -19.89 -39.72
C VAL A 374 -20.75 -21.11 -40.62
N LYS A 375 -20.05 -20.96 -41.74
CA LYS A 375 -19.70 -22.06 -42.65
C LYS A 375 -18.36 -22.68 -42.24
N GLY A 376 -17.47 -21.90 -41.65
CA GLY A 376 -16.19 -22.37 -41.11
C GLY A 376 -15.00 -22.19 -42.05
N GLN A 377 -15.08 -21.32 -43.05
CA GLN A 377 -13.93 -20.98 -43.89
C GLN A 377 -12.99 -20.05 -43.14
N VAL A 378 -11.72 -20.44 -42.99
CA VAL A 378 -10.69 -19.62 -42.31
C VAL A 378 -9.60 -19.25 -43.30
N ARG A 379 -9.27 -17.95 -43.40
CA ARG A 379 -8.22 -17.47 -44.30
C ARG A 379 -7.24 -16.54 -43.58
N PHE A 380 -5.96 -16.88 -43.66
CA PHE A 380 -4.81 -16.07 -43.25
C PHE A 380 -4.26 -15.36 -44.49
N THR A 381 -4.18 -14.03 -44.45
CA THR A 381 -3.67 -13.21 -45.56
C THR A 381 -2.46 -12.40 -45.10
N ASN A 382 -1.27 -12.73 -45.62
CA ASN A 382 0.01 -12.08 -45.31
C ASN A 382 0.25 -11.87 -43.80
N VAL A 383 -0.06 -12.87 -42.98
CA VAL A 383 -0.01 -12.73 -41.52
C VAL A 383 1.42 -12.82 -41.02
N SER A 384 1.88 -11.76 -40.35
CA SER A 384 3.13 -11.75 -39.60
C SER A 384 2.88 -11.53 -38.11
N PHE A 385 3.66 -12.19 -37.25
CA PHE A 385 3.50 -12.09 -35.81
C PHE A 385 4.82 -12.24 -35.05
N ALA A 386 5.06 -11.35 -34.09
CA ALA A 386 6.10 -11.45 -33.08
C ALA A 386 5.48 -11.36 -31.67
N TYR A 387 6.02 -12.13 -30.70
CA TYR A 387 5.57 -12.02 -29.31
C TYR A 387 6.09 -10.71 -28.70
N PRO A 388 5.30 -9.99 -27.88
CA PRO A 388 5.74 -8.74 -27.25
C PRO A 388 6.98 -8.86 -26.37
N SER A 389 7.26 -10.05 -25.84
CA SER A 389 8.46 -10.33 -25.05
C SER A 389 9.74 -10.41 -25.90
N ARG A 390 9.63 -10.60 -27.22
CA ARG A 390 10.72 -10.69 -28.19
C ARG A 390 10.28 -10.10 -29.53
N PRO A 391 10.11 -8.77 -29.63
CA PRO A 391 9.57 -8.12 -30.83
C PRO A 391 10.47 -8.30 -32.06
N ASP A 392 11.77 -8.50 -31.86
CA ASP A 392 12.75 -8.63 -32.93
C ASP A 392 12.70 -9.99 -33.64
N ILE A 393 11.93 -10.95 -33.12
CA ILE A 393 11.86 -12.32 -33.66
C ILE A 393 10.44 -12.57 -34.19
N LEU A 394 10.30 -12.53 -35.52
CA LEU A 394 9.07 -12.96 -36.20
C LEU A 394 8.91 -14.47 -36.07
N VAL A 395 7.82 -14.88 -35.43
CA VAL A 395 7.42 -16.30 -35.33
C VAL A 395 6.67 -16.74 -36.58
N LEU A 396 5.91 -15.82 -37.18
CA LEU A 396 5.26 -15.99 -38.47
C LEU A 396 5.67 -14.81 -39.37
N ASP A 397 6.07 -15.11 -40.60
CA ASP A 397 6.40 -14.11 -41.63
C ASP A 397 5.52 -14.33 -42.87
N ARG A 398 4.60 -13.40 -43.14
CA ARG A 398 3.71 -13.37 -44.31
C ARG A 398 3.03 -14.71 -44.61
N LEU A 399 2.48 -15.35 -43.58
CA LEU A 399 1.74 -16.59 -43.71
C LEU A 399 0.47 -16.37 -44.54
N ASN A 400 0.31 -17.16 -45.60
CA ASN A 400 -0.90 -17.26 -46.39
C ASN A 400 -1.41 -18.70 -46.30
N MET A 401 -2.65 -18.88 -45.85
CA MET A 401 -3.27 -20.18 -45.65
C MET A 401 -4.78 -20.05 -45.77
N GLU A 402 -5.41 -21.03 -46.40
CA GLU A 402 -6.87 -21.14 -46.51
C GLU A 402 -7.31 -22.53 -46.07
N ILE A 403 -8.37 -22.58 -45.26
CA ILE A 403 -8.98 -23.80 -44.73
C ILE A 403 -10.45 -23.76 -45.12
N ASN A 404 -10.89 -24.73 -45.92
CA ASN A 404 -12.26 -24.78 -46.41
C ASN A 404 -13.21 -25.46 -45.39
N PRO A 405 -14.52 -25.17 -45.45
CA PRO A 405 -15.51 -25.85 -44.63
C PRO A 405 -15.43 -27.38 -44.76
N GLY A 406 -15.33 -28.08 -43.62
CA GLY A 406 -15.26 -29.54 -43.57
C GLY A 406 -13.89 -30.15 -43.92
N GLU A 407 -12.89 -29.31 -44.24
CA GLU A 407 -11.53 -29.75 -44.57
C GLU A 407 -10.73 -30.09 -43.31
N VAL A 408 -9.99 -31.20 -43.35
CA VAL A 408 -9.05 -31.58 -42.29
C VAL A 408 -7.64 -31.20 -42.71
N VAL A 409 -7.09 -30.17 -42.08
CA VAL A 409 -5.74 -29.64 -42.39
C VAL A 409 -4.75 -30.03 -41.31
N ALA A 410 -3.64 -30.65 -41.70
CA ALA A 410 -2.53 -31.01 -40.80
C ALA A 410 -1.38 -30.02 -40.91
N ILE A 411 -1.04 -29.33 -39.82
CA ILE A 411 0.09 -28.39 -39.76
C ILE A 411 1.35 -29.11 -39.23
N VAL A 412 2.32 -29.35 -40.11
CA VAL A 412 3.58 -30.05 -39.78
C VAL A 412 4.74 -29.06 -39.79
N GLY A 413 5.69 -29.23 -38.86
CA GLY A 413 6.91 -28.42 -38.84
C GLY A 413 7.80 -28.74 -37.63
N LYS A 414 9.01 -28.19 -37.60
CA LYS A 414 9.95 -28.35 -36.48
C LYS A 414 9.37 -27.79 -35.17
N SER A 415 9.88 -28.23 -34.02
CA SER A 415 9.51 -27.63 -32.73
C SER A 415 9.84 -26.13 -32.75
N GLY A 416 8.95 -25.29 -32.23
CA GLY A 416 9.10 -23.83 -32.25
C GLY A 416 8.70 -23.14 -33.57
N ALA A 417 8.29 -23.86 -34.61
CA ALA A 417 7.89 -23.27 -35.90
C ALA A 417 6.54 -22.48 -35.88
N GLY A 418 6.01 -22.11 -34.71
CA GLY A 418 4.80 -21.29 -34.62
C GLY A 418 3.45 -22.01 -34.74
N LYS A 419 3.41 -23.34 -34.74
CA LYS A 419 2.15 -24.12 -34.84
C LYS A 419 1.08 -23.71 -33.80
N THR A 420 1.47 -23.61 -32.53
CA THR A 420 0.58 -23.15 -31.44
C THR A 420 0.18 -21.68 -31.58
N THR A 421 1.05 -20.87 -32.19
CA THR A 421 0.77 -19.46 -32.50
C THR A 421 -0.35 -19.33 -33.52
N ILE A 422 -0.38 -20.19 -34.56
CA ILE A 422 -1.47 -20.21 -35.57
C ILE A 422 -2.82 -20.49 -34.89
N ALA A 423 -2.89 -21.50 -34.03
CA ALA A 423 -4.11 -21.81 -33.27
C ALA A 423 -4.54 -20.65 -32.34
N SER A 424 -3.58 -19.95 -31.74
CA SER A 424 -3.83 -18.80 -30.85
C SER A 424 -4.32 -17.56 -31.62
N LEU A 425 -3.85 -17.35 -32.85
CA LEU A 425 -4.33 -16.29 -33.75
C LEU A 425 -5.75 -16.59 -34.24
N MET A 426 -6.01 -17.84 -34.66
CA MET A 426 -7.33 -18.28 -35.12
C MET A 426 -8.41 -18.12 -34.04
N SER A 427 -8.06 -18.37 -32.77
CA SER A 427 -8.96 -18.22 -31.61
C SER A 427 -9.00 -16.81 -31.02
N LYS A 428 -8.33 -15.82 -31.67
CA LYS A 428 -8.24 -14.43 -31.23
C LYS A 428 -7.77 -14.30 -29.77
N ILE A 429 -6.83 -15.15 -29.35
CA ILE A 429 -6.16 -15.04 -28.05
C ILE A 429 -5.01 -14.02 -28.16
N ILE A 430 -4.33 -14.03 -29.30
CA ILE A 430 -3.31 -13.06 -29.70
C ILE A 430 -3.74 -12.40 -31.02
N LYS A 431 -3.20 -11.21 -31.28
CA LYS A 431 -3.48 -10.43 -32.50
C LYS A 431 -2.27 -10.46 -33.42
N PRO A 432 -2.46 -10.55 -34.75
CA PRO A 432 -1.36 -10.47 -35.70
C PRO A 432 -0.68 -9.09 -35.62
N THR A 433 0.62 -9.04 -35.89
CA THR A 433 1.37 -7.78 -35.99
C THR A 433 1.05 -7.06 -37.31
N SER A 434 0.88 -7.84 -38.39
CA SER A 434 0.39 -7.37 -39.68
C SER A 434 -0.35 -8.49 -40.43
N GLY A 435 -1.11 -8.13 -41.46
CA GLY A 435 -2.01 -9.04 -42.17
C GLY A 435 -3.36 -9.19 -41.47
N SER A 436 -4.18 -10.10 -41.98
CA SER A 436 -5.53 -10.33 -41.44
C SER A 436 -5.88 -11.82 -41.38
N VAL A 437 -6.73 -12.17 -40.42
CA VAL A 437 -7.33 -13.50 -40.29
C VAL A 437 -8.83 -13.32 -40.40
N THR A 438 -9.45 -14.01 -41.35
CA THR A 438 -10.89 -13.90 -41.62
C THR A 438 -11.59 -15.22 -41.37
N LEU A 439 -12.83 -15.14 -40.88
CA LEU A 439 -13.79 -16.24 -40.76
C LEU A 439 -14.97 -15.95 -41.69
N ASP A 440 -15.22 -16.81 -42.67
CA ASP A 440 -16.26 -16.66 -43.69
C ASP A 440 -16.21 -15.27 -44.39
N GLY A 441 -14.99 -14.78 -44.63
CA GLY A 441 -14.74 -13.48 -45.28
C GLY A 441 -14.77 -12.26 -44.34
N VAL A 442 -15.13 -12.42 -43.07
CA VAL A 442 -15.17 -11.33 -42.08
C VAL A 442 -13.93 -11.36 -41.19
N ASP A 443 -13.27 -10.21 -41.02
CA ASP A 443 -12.09 -10.09 -40.17
C ASP A 443 -12.43 -10.40 -38.70
N ILE A 444 -11.71 -11.38 -38.15
CA ILE A 444 -11.83 -11.82 -36.77
C ILE A 444 -11.56 -10.67 -35.79
N ALA A 445 -10.77 -9.67 -36.17
CA ALA A 445 -10.53 -8.46 -35.37
C ALA A 445 -11.84 -7.72 -35.02
N THR A 446 -12.83 -7.72 -35.92
CA THR A 446 -14.12 -7.02 -35.76
C THR A 446 -15.15 -7.81 -34.95
N LEU A 447 -14.97 -9.13 -34.86
CA LEU A 447 -15.90 -10.05 -34.19
C LEU A 447 -15.70 -10.06 -32.67
N LYS A 448 -16.76 -10.31 -31.90
CA LYS A 448 -16.69 -10.46 -30.45
C LYS A 448 -15.92 -11.73 -30.07
N ALA A 449 -14.84 -11.62 -29.31
CA ALA A 449 -13.94 -12.73 -28.98
C ALA A 449 -14.66 -13.87 -28.24
N SER A 450 -15.57 -13.53 -27.31
CA SER A 450 -16.38 -14.51 -26.59
C SER A 450 -17.36 -15.28 -27.48
N TRP A 451 -17.84 -14.68 -28.57
CA TRP A 451 -18.68 -15.36 -29.55
C TRP A 451 -17.85 -16.26 -30.46
N LEU A 452 -16.73 -15.75 -30.99
CA LEU A 452 -15.82 -16.50 -31.86
C LEU A 452 -15.34 -17.79 -31.20
N ARG A 453 -14.91 -17.71 -29.93
CA ARG A 453 -14.40 -18.87 -29.18
C ARG A 453 -15.46 -19.93 -28.88
N LYS A 454 -16.76 -19.61 -28.99
CA LYS A 454 -17.82 -20.63 -28.91
C LYS A 454 -17.97 -21.43 -30.20
N GLN A 455 -17.50 -20.89 -31.33
CA GLN A 455 -17.53 -21.55 -32.64
C GLN A 455 -16.29 -22.43 -32.87
N ILE A 456 -15.23 -22.27 -32.07
CA ILE A 456 -13.95 -22.96 -32.24
C ILE A 456 -13.71 -23.89 -31.04
N GLY A 457 -13.69 -25.20 -31.30
CA GLY A 457 -13.23 -26.19 -30.33
C GLY A 457 -11.69 -26.27 -30.33
N VAL A 458 -11.07 -26.22 -29.15
CA VAL A 458 -9.61 -26.37 -29.01
C VAL A 458 -9.31 -27.53 -28.05
N VAL A 459 -8.58 -28.52 -28.52
CA VAL A 459 -8.03 -29.61 -27.69
C VAL A 459 -6.55 -29.36 -27.50
N ASN A 460 -6.15 -29.02 -26.28
CA ASN A 460 -4.76 -28.66 -25.97
C ASN A 460 -3.96 -29.91 -25.54
N GLN A 461 -2.65 -29.94 -25.87
CA GLN A 461 -1.77 -31.07 -25.53
C GLN A 461 -1.48 -31.19 -24.03
N VAL A 462 -1.55 -30.08 -23.29
CA VAL A 462 -1.36 -30.04 -21.84
C VAL A 462 -2.73 -30.08 -21.18
N ARG A 463 -2.99 -31.12 -20.38
CA ARG A 463 -4.21 -31.26 -19.59
C ARG A 463 -4.26 -30.12 -18.55
N PHE A 464 -4.91 -29.02 -18.88
CA PHE A 464 -5.44 -28.11 -17.87
C PHE A 464 -6.77 -28.69 -17.39
N PHE A 465 -6.68 -29.76 -16.61
CA PHE A 465 -7.80 -30.21 -15.79
C PHE A 465 -7.89 -29.21 -14.64
N MET A 466 -8.70 -28.16 -14.82
CA MET A 466 -9.25 -27.47 -13.65
C MET A 466 -10.09 -28.51 -12.89
N ASP A 467 -10.06 -28.47 -11.55
CA ASP A 467 -10.66 -29.42 -10.59
C ASP A 467 -12.19 -29.66 -10.69
N LEU A 468 -12.79 -29.63 -11.89
CA LEU A 468 -14.22 -29.71 -12.13
C LEU A 468 -14.71 -31.09 -12.60
N LEU A 469 -13.89 -32.14 -12.47
CA LEU A 469 -14.29 -33.54 -12.75
C LEU A 469 -14.08 -34.47 -11.55
N ALA A 470 -14.15 -33.92 -10.33
CA ALA A 470 -14.25 -34.71 -9.10
C ALA A 470 -15.70 -34.97 -8.65
N VAL A 471 -16.73 -34.52 -9.38
CA VAL A 471 -18.14 -34.61 -8.90
C VAL A 471 -19.13 -35.20 -9.90
N LEU A 472 -18.82 -35.40 -11.18
CA LEU A 472 -19.77 -36.04 -12.10
C LEU A 472 -19.06 -37.07 -12.99
N LEU A 473 -18.99 -38.28 -12.46
CA LEU A 473 -19.03 -39.53 -13.23
C LEU A 473 -20.48 -39.77 -13.69
#